data_AF-A0A519IN36-F1
#
_entry.id   AF-A0A519IN36-F1
#
_cell.length_a   1.000
_cell.length_b   1.000
_cell.length_c   1.000
_cell.angle_alpha   90.00
_cell.angle_beta   90.00
_cell.angle_gamma   90.00
#
_symmetry.space_group_name_H-M   'P 1'
#
loop_
_entity.id
_entity.type
_entity.pdbx_description
1 polymer ?
#
loop_
_entity_poly.entity_id
_entity_poly.type
_entity_poly.pdbx_seq_one_letter_code
_entity_poly.pdbx_strand_id
1 'polypeptide(L)' 'MLSDLFVLPTARADGMGRQLLLAAEARAAAYGMTRMDLTTARSNHAAQSIYESLGWVRDEVFLAYNRRVTPAKSGRLG' A
#
# COMPACT_ATOMS: atom_id res chain seq x y z
N MET A 1 -1.64 -13.90 -2.80
CA MET A 1 -1.34 -12.51 -2.42
C MET A 1 -1.53 -11.67 -3.68
N LEU A 2 -2.60 -10.89 -3.75
CA LEU A 2 -2.85 -9.97 -4.86
C LEU A 2 -2.33 -8.58 -4.43
N SER A 3 -1.15 -8.23 -4.91
CA SER A 3 -0.52 -6.90 -4.86
C SER A 3 -0.72 -6.27 -6.25
N ASP A 4 -1.23 -5.06 -6.46
CA ASP A 4 -1.06 -3.81 -5.74
C ASP A 4 -2.27 -2.87 -5.96
N LEU A 5 -2.78 -2.23 -4.90
CA LEU A 5 -3.62 -1.03 -5.05
C LEU A 5 -2.70 0.20 -4.95
N PHE A 6 -2.11 0.61 -6.07
CA PHE A 6 -1.27 1.81 -6.13
C PHE A 6 -2.16 3.06 -6.29
N VAL A 7 -2.51 3.72 -5.18
CA VAL A 7 -3.22 5.01 -5.23
C VAL A 7 -2.20 6.12 -5.50
N LEU A 8 -2.27 6.72 -6.70
CA LEU A 8 -1.45 7.86 -7.09
C LEU A 8 -1.56 9.02 -6.07
N PRO A 9 -0.44 9.68 -5.73
CA PRO A 9 -0.44 10.78 -4.75
C PRO A 9 -1.40 11.94 -5.06
N THR A 10 -1.73 12.15 -6.33
CA THR A 10 -2.62 13.21 -6.80
C THR A 10 -4.11 12.95 -6.54
N ALA A 11 -4.51 11.71 -6.19
CA ALA A 11 -5.89 11.38 -5.81
C ALA A 11 -6.16 11.54 -4.29
N ARG A 12 -5.19 12.07 -3.52
CA ARG A 12 -5.24 12.14 -2.05
C ARG A 12 -6.11 13.26 -1.49
N ALA A 13 -6.52 14.25 -2.31
CA ALA A 13 -7.14 15.47 -1.81
C ALA A 13 -8.68 15.41 -1.63
N ASP A 14 -9.40 14.58 -2.40
CA ASP A 14 -10.88 14.67 -2.50
C ASP A 14 -11.64 13.40 -2.11
N GLY A 15 -11.14 12.61 -1.15
CA GLY A 15 -11.83 11.39 -0.68
C GLY A 15 -11.80 10.20 -1.65
N MET A 16 -11.16 10.34 -2.82
CA MET A 16 -10.97 9.23 -3.78
C MET A 16 -10.20 8.06 -3.17
N GLY A 17 -9.24 8.33 -2.27
CA GLY A 17 -8.51 7.27 -1.56
C GLY A 17 -9.42 6.35 -0.74
N ARG A 18 -10.45 6.89 -0.09
CA ARG A 18 -11.43 6.10 0.68
C ARG A 18 -12.25 5.19 -0.25
N GLN A 19 -12.73 5.73 -1.37
CA GLN A 19 -13.53 4.99 -2.33
C GLN A 19 -12.73 3.85 -2.98
N LEU A 20 -11.45 4.07 -3.26
CA LEU A 20 -10.57 3.03 -3.80
C LEU A 20 -10.35 1.88 -2.81
N LEU A 21 -10.18 2.18 -1.52
CA LEU A 21 -10.03 1.15 -0.49
C LEU A 21 -11.30 0.31 -0.35
N LEU A 22 -12.48 0.95 -0.31
CA LEU A 22 -13.77 0.26 -0.23
C LEU A 22 -14.04 -0.60 -1.46
N ALA A 23 -13.73 -0.09 -2.66
CA ALA A 23 -13.87 -0.85 -3.89
C ALA A 23 -12.93 -2.06 -3.91
N ALA A 24 -11.70 -1.91 -3.41
CA ALA A 24 -10.75 -3.00 -3.29
C ALA A 24 -11.20 -4.05 -2.27
N GLU A 25 -11.74 -3.64 -1.13
CA GLU A 25 -12.30 -4.52 -0.10
C GLU A 25 -13.49 -5.33 -0.64
N ALA A 26 -14.45 -4.67 -1.30
CA ALA A 26 -15.59 -5.34 -1.91
C ALA A 26 -15.15 -6.37 -2.97
N ARG A 27 -14.13 -6.03 -3.77
CA ARG A 27 -13.53 -6.95 -4.73
C ARG A 27 -12.86 -8.13 -4.05
N ALA A 28 -12.05 -7.90 -3.01
CA ALA A 28 -11.36 -8.95 -2.27
C ALA A 28 -12.37 -9.94 -1.65
N ALA A 29 -13.44 -9.42 -1.03
CA ALA A 29 -14.53 -10.22 -0.49
C ALA A 29 -15.21 -11.08 -1.58
N ALA A 30 -15.49 -10.51 -2.74
CA ALA A 30 -16.10 -11.25 -3.86
C ALA A 30 -15.22 -12.40 -4.38
N TYR A 31 -13.90 -12.33 -4.21
CA TYR A 31 -12.96 -13.41 -4.54
C TYR A 31 -12.68 -14.37 -3.37
N GLY A 32 -13.39 -14.26 -2.25
CA GLY A 32 -13.19 -15.12 -1.08
C GLY A 32 -11.87 -14.86 -0.35
N MET A 33 -11.28 -13.68 -0.52
CA MET A 33 -10.07 -13.29 0.21
C MET A 33 -10.44 -12.93 1.65
N THR A 34 -9.59 -13.32 2.59
CA THR A 34 -9.81 -13.11 4.03
C THR A 34 -8.94 -12.01 4.63
N ARG A 35 -8.00 -11.46 3.85
CA ARG A 35 -7.04 -10.46 4.31
C ARG A 35 -6.60 -9.56 3.15
N MET A 36 -6.41 -8.29 3.48
CA MET A 36 -5.69 -7.32 2.65
C MET A 36 -4.59 -6.69 3.49
N ASP A 37 -3.45 -6.39 2.87
CA ASP A 37 -2.32 -5.72 3.50
C ASP A 37 -2.00 -4.45 2.71
N LEU A 38 -1.60 -3.39 3.42
CA LEU A 38 -1.07 -2.17 2.82
C LEU A 38 0.17 -1.70 3.58
N THR A 39 1.03 -0.94 2.91
CA THR A 39 2.16 -0.26 3.54
C THR A 39 2.10 1.22 3.21
N THR A 40 2.38 2.07 4.20
CA THR A 40 2.44 3.52 4.02
C THR A 40 3.68 4.09 4.70
N ALA A 41 4.10 5.28 4.30
CA ALA A 41 5.19 5.97 4.97
C ALA A 41 4.76 6.35 6.40
N ARG A 42 5.69 6.24 7.37
CA ARG A 42 5.45 6.62 8.78
C ARG A 42 5.00 8.08 8.93
N SER A 43 5.45 8.96 8.03
CA SER A 43 5.10 10.38 8.01
C SER A 43 3.77 10.70 7.32
N ASN A 44 3.14 9.73 6.64
CA ASN A 44 1.91 9.96 5.90
C ASN A 44 0.68 9.83 6.82
N HIS A 45 0.59 10.72 7.79
CA HIS A 45 -0.46 10.71 8.82
C HIS A 45 -1.87 10.82 8.25
N ALA A 46 -2.07 11.63 7.20
CA ALA A 46 -3.37 11.77 6.55
C ALA A 46 -3.90 10.42 5.99
N ALA A 47 -3.03 9.63 5.36
CA ALA A 47 -3.43 8.30 4.88
C ALA A 47 -3.67 7.32 6.04
N GLN A 48 -2.82 7.36 7.08
CA GLN A 48 -2.99 6.53 8.28
C GLN A 48 -4.36 6.76 8.93
N SER A 49 -4.77 8.02 9.11
CA SER A 49 -6.09 8.34 9.68
C SER A 49 -7.26 7.81 8.83
N ILE A 50 -7.14 7.80 7.50
CA ILE A 50 -8.17 7.21 6.62
C ILE A 50 -8.22 5.69 6.84
N TYR A 51 -7.08 5.01 6.85
CA TYR A 51 -7.04 3.56 7.06
C TYR A 51 -7.64 3.18 8.42
N GLU A 52 -7.24 3.86 9.49
CA GLU A 52 -7.75 3.64 10.84
C GLU A 52 -9.27 3.90 10.91
N SER A 53 -9.77 4.96 10.25
CA SER A 53 -11.22 5.26 10.18
C SER A 53 -12.04 4.20 9.41
N LEU A 54 -11.37 3.40 8.58
CA LEU A 54 -11.95 2.29 7.83
C LEU A 54 -11.77 0.94 8.55
N GLY A 55 -11.20 0.93 9.76
CA GLY A 55 -11.00 -0.30 10.54
C GLY A 55 -9.73 -1.07 10.21
N TRP A 56 -8.82 -0.50 9.41
CA TRP A 56 -7.48 -1.09 9.26
C TRP A 56 -6.71 -0.97 10.58
N VAL A 57 -6.02 -2.03 10.96
CA VAL A 57 -5.21 -2.09 12.18
C VAL A 57 -3.74 -2.03 11.81
N ARG A 58 -3.00 -1.12 12.44
CA ARG A 58 -1.55 -1.02 12.29
C ARG A 58 -0.88 -2.24 12.91
N ASP A 59 0.01 -2.87 12.16
CA ASP A 59 0.87 -3.95 12.68
C ASP A 59 1.89 -3.39 13.68
N GLU A 60 1.95 -4.01 14.86
CA GLU A 60 2.89 -3.67 15.94
C GLU A 60 3.86 -4.83 16.26
N VAL A 61 3.74 -5.96 15.56
CA VAL A 61 4.49 -7.19 15.84
C VAL A 61 5.64 -7.36 14.86
N PHE A 62 5.43 -7.05 13.58
CA PHE A 62 6.43 -7.29 12.54
C PHE A 62 7.17 -6.02 12.11
N LEU A 63 8.44 -6.18 11.75
CA LEU A 63 9.28 -5.12 11.20
C LEU A 63 9.43 -5.25 9.69
N ALA A 64 9.29 -4.13 8.97
CA ALA A 64 9.54 -4.06 7.53
C ALA A 64 10.94 -3.51 7.24
N TYR A 65 11.73 -4.22 6.42
CA TYR A 65 13.06 -3.81 5.96
C TYR A 65 13.08 -3.62 4.44
N ASN A 66 13.76 -2.58 3.97
CA ASN A 66 13.95 -2.31 2.55
C ASN A 66 15.43 -2.05 2.28
N ARG A 67 15.99 -2.68 1.24
CA ARG A 67 17.37 -2.46 0.80
C ARG A 67 17.37 -2.02 -0.65
N ARG A 68 17.90 -0.83 -0.93
CA ARG A 68 18.19 -0.43 -2.31
C ARG A 68 19.42 -1.19 -2.79
N VAL A 69 19.33 -1.79 -3.97
CA VAL A 69 20.46 -2.44 -4.64
C VAL A 69 20.79 -1.63 -5.89
N THR A 70 22.05 -1.28 -6.05
CA THR A 70 22.54 -0.65 -7.27
C THR A 70 22.84 -1.74 -8.30
N PRO A 71 22.29 -1.68 -9.52
CA PRO A 71 22.67 -2.63 -10.58
C PRO A 71 24.17 -2.53 -10.88
N ALA A 72 24.82 -3.67 -11.13
CA ALA A 72 26.19 -3.67 -11.62
C ALA A 72 26.26 -2.91 -12.95
N LYS A 73 27.23 -2.00 -13.10
CA LYS A 73 27.46 -1.34 -14.39
C LYS A 73 27.83 -2.42 -15.40
N SER A 74 26.99 -2.63 -16.41
CA SER A 74 27.32 -3.48 -17.56
C SER A 74 28.52 -2.83 -18.26
N GLY A 75 29.70 -3.40 -18.06
CA GLY A 75 30.89 -2.99 -18.80
C GLY A 75 30.72 -3.40 -20.25
N ARG A 76 30.80 -2.43 -21.17
CA ARG A 76 31.02 -2.73 -22.58
C ARG A 76 32.33 -3.49 -22.68
N LEU A 77 32.26 -4.74 -23.13
CA LEU A 77 33.39 -5.46 -23.69
C LEU A 77 33.87 -4.64 -24.90
N GLY A 78 35.08 -4.11 -24.79
CA GLY A 78 35.80 -3.50 -25.90
C GLY A 78 36.34 -4.53 -26.87
#